data_AF-A0A2E3R008-F1
#
_entry.id   AF-A0A2E3R008-F1
#
_cell.length_a   1.000
_cell.length_b   1.000
_cell.length_c   1.000
_cell.angle_alpha   90.00
_cell.angle_beta   90.00
_cell.angle_gamma   90.00
#
_symmetry.space_group_name_H-M   'P 1'
#
loop_
_entity.id
_entity.type
_entity.pdbx_description
1 polymer ?
#
loop_
_entity_poly.entity_id
_entity_poly.type
_entity_poly.pdbx_seq_one_letter_code
_entity_poly.pdbx_strand_id
1 'polypeptide(L)'
;MRLLVCLAVLAVALPATAQDRTPLPPGVDVMSREAWGGTPPTGPMVPQTPAALTIHHAGTPMRPDRSPEDILRALLAFSTSQDTLADGSVKRAWADIPYHFAITADGTILEARDVQFQGATNTVYDLSDQILVELDGNFEIESPTEAQMASLLALSEALARQWGFGPATVAGHRDRAPGQTVCPGDSLVARFPDIRDAVARGARQSLSGAWVADLRTSPEAAPDLVPLTLSVDALGRVTGTLGDTVISSGSVDATWDALRFTFSVETADDSVQTHGAVRGGRLEATSVGPDGTLVVWSAVRSE
;
A
#
# COMPACT_ATOMS: atom_id res chain seq x y z
N MET A 1 48.67 44.49 -23.23
CA MET A 1 47.68 43.56 -23.81
C MET A 1 47.45 42.46 -22.79
N ARG A 2 46.37 42.54 -21.99
CA ARG A 2 46.06 41.58 -20.92
C ARG A 2 45.34 40.38 -21.53
N LEU A 3 45.96 39.20 -21.49
CA LEU A 3 45.34 37.94 -21.88
C LEU A 3 44.36 37.53 -20.77
N LEU A 4 43.04 37.56 -21.05
CA LEU A 4 42.05 36.86 -20.24
C LEU A 4 42.08 35.38 -20.64
N VAL A 5 42.47 34.51 -19.70
CA VAL A 5 42.28 33.07 -19.81
C VAL A 5 40.89 32.77 -19.25
N CYS A 6 39.94 32.48 -20.13
CA CYS A 6 38.64 31.95 -19.73
C CYS A 6 38.81 30.48 -19.32
N LEU A 7 38.80 30.23 -18.01
CA LEU A 7 38.74 28.89 -17.46
C LEU A 7 37.30 28.37 -17.64
N ALA A 8 37.08 27.49 -18.61
CA ALA A 8 35.81 26.79 -18.75
C ALA A 8 35.67 25.79 -17.60
N VAL A 9 34.79 26.09 -16.65
CA VAL A 9 34.39 25.14 -15.61
C VAL A 9 33.50 24.10 -16.28
N LEU A 10 34.07 22.93 -16.57
CA LEU A 10 33.32 21.77 -17.00
C LEU A 10 32.49 21.30 -15.80
N ALA A 11 31.19 21.61 -15.79
CA ALA A 11 30.27 21.07 -14.81
C ALA A 11 30.14 19.57 -15.05
N VAL A 12 30.84 18.77 -14.25
CA VAL A 12 30.61 17.33 -14.17
C VAL A 12 29.23 17.16 -13.55
N ALA A 13 28.25 16.76 -14.35
CA ALA A 13 26.96 16.34 -13.84
C ALA A 13 27.20 15.09 -12.97
N LEU A 14 27.05 15.25 -11.66
CA LEU A 14 26.96 14.11 -10.75
C LEU A 14 25.77 13.24 -11.21
N PRO A 15 25.89 11.90 -11.22
CA PRO A 15 24.74 11.05 -11.45
C PRO A 15 23.67 11.42 -10.41
N ALA A 16 22.42 11.54 -10.86
CA ALA A 16 21.30 11.75 -9.98
C ALA A 16 21.40 10.74 -8.83
N THR A 17 21.56 11.25 -7.62
CA THR A 17 21.55 10.45 -6.39
C THR A 17 20.33 9.56 -6.45
N ALA A 18 20.48 8.28 -6.06
CA ALA A 18 19.37 7.39 -5.80
C ALA A 18 18.32 8.19 -5.03
N GLN A 19 17.22 8.55 -5.69
CA GLN A 19 16.05 9.08 -5.02
C GLN A 19 15.74 8.06 -3.93
N ASP A 20 15.53 8.51 -2.70
CA ASP A 20 15.21 7.63 -1.57
C ASP A 20 13.95 6.85 -1.96
N ARG A 21 14.16 5.62 -2.47
CA ARG A 21 13.07 4.78 -2.97
C ARG A 21 12.26 4.35 -1.78
N THR A 22 10.96 4.21 -1.97
CA THR A 22 10.10 3.69 -0.90
C THR A 22 10.59 2.29 -0.51
N PRO A 23 10.85 2.01 0.78
CA PRO A 23 11.23 0.67 1.21
C PRO A 23 10.19 -0.38 0.82
N LEU A 24 10.68 -1.54 0.40
CA LEU A 24 9.86 -2.69 0.05
C LEU A 24 9.02 -3.15 1.25
N PRO A 25 7.81 -3.68 1.00
CA PRO A 25 6.92 -4.08 2.08
C PRO A 25 7.54 -5.19 2.94
N PRO A 26 7.57 -5.03 4.27
CA PRO A 26 8.24 -5.99 5.15
C PRO A 26 7.46 -7.31 5.21
N GLY A 27 8.19 -8.42 5.31
CA GLY A 27 7.62 -9.77 5.46
C GLY A 27 7.18 -10.43 4.15
N VAL A 28 7.59 -9.88 3.01
CA VAL A 28 7.34 -10.44 1.67
C VAL A 28 8.64 -10.36 0.86
N ASP A 29 9.02 -11.45 0.21
CA ASP A 29 10.19 -11.48 -0.66
C ASP A 29 9.85 -10.81 -1.99
N VAL A 30 10.39 -9.61 -2.20
CA VAL A 30 10.22 -8.84 -3.44
C VAL A 30 11.58 -8.70 -4.13
N MET A 31 11.66 -9.14 -5.38
CA MET A 31 12.81 -8.91 -6.24
C MET A 31 12.88 -7.41 -6.57
N SER A 32 13.91 -6.73 -6.07
CA SER A 32 14.07 -5.30 -6.24
C SER A 32 14.31 -4.91 -7.71
N ARG A 33 14.08 -3.63 -8.03
CA ARG A 33 14.34 -3.07 -9.37
C ARG A 33 15.75 -3.34 -9.86
N GLU A 34 16.73 -3.18 -8.97
CA GLU A 34 18.13 -3.44 -9.27
C GLU A 34 18.37 -4.92 -9.56
N ALA A 35 17.76 -5.82 -8.79
CA ALA A 35 17.97 -7.27 -8.91
C ALA A 35 17.53 -7.82 -10.28
N TRP A 36 16.41 -7.36 -10.85
CA TRP A 36 15.99 -7.79 -12.20
C TRP A 36 16.61 -6.97 -13.35
N GLY A 37 17.45 -5.98 -13.03
CA GLY A 37 18.17 -5.16 -14.02
C GLY A 37 17.35 -4.02 -14.62
N GLY A 38 16.45 -3.40 -13.84
CA GLY A 38 15.66 -2.26 -14.26
C GLY A 38 16.46 -0.96 -14.39
N THR A 39 16.12 -0.14 -15.39
CA THR A 39 16.74 1.19 -15.58
C THR A 39 15.93 2.28 -14.86
N PRO A 40 16.46 3.49 -14.60
CA PRO A 40 15.66 4.58 -14.05
C PRO A 40 14.48 5.00 -14.95
N PRO A 41 13.45 5.69 -14.40
CA PRO A 41 12.37 6.29 -15.19
C PRO A 41 12.89 7.25 -16.27
N THR A 42 12.22 7.29 -17.42
CA THR A 42 12.60 8.07 -18.60
C THR A 42 12.06 9.51 -18.59
N GLY A 43 11.23 9.86 -17.60
CA GLY A 43 10.59 11.18 -17.51
C GLY A 43 10.00 11.47 -16.14
N PRO A 44 9.38 12.65 -15.95
CA PRO A 44 8.76 13.03 -14.70
C PRO A 44 7.56 12.12 -14.37
N MET A 45 7.36 11.86 -13.09
CA MET A 45 6.22 11.10 -12.56
C MET A 45 5.47 11.95 -11.53
N VAL A 46 4.18 11.67 -11.38
CA VAL A 46 3.29 12.41 -10.47
C VAL A 46 3.37 11.78 -9.08
N PRO A 47 3.74 12.51 -8.01
CA PRO A 47 3.76 11.97 -6.66
C PRO A 47 2.36 11.57 -6.16
N GLN A 48 2.30 10.59 -5.25
CA GLN A 48 1.07 10.16 -4.58
C GLN A 48 1.33 9.70 -3.14
N THR A 49 0.24 9.55 -2.37
CA THR A 49 0.26 8.89 -1.07
C THR A 49 -0.60 7.62 -1.16
N PRO A 50 -0.02 6.42 -1.13
CA PRO A 50 -0.81 5.20 -1.29
C PRO A 50 -1.91 5.03 -0.21
N ALA A 51 -3.13 4.76 -0.66
CA ALA A 51 -4.29 4.49 0.18
C ALA A 51 -5.30 3.48 -0.42
N ALA A 52 -4.99 2.88 -1.57
CA ALA A 52 -5.84 1.92 -2.25
C ALA A 52 -5.03 0.89 -3.04
N LEU A 53 -5.64 -0.27 -3.33
CA LEU A 53 -5.04 -1.35 -4.10
C LEU A 53 -5.90 -1.64 -5.34
N THR A 54 -5.27 -1.71 -6.51
CA THR A 54 -5.93 -2.10 -7.76
C THR A 54 -5.20 -3.25 -8.42
N ILE A 55 -5.94 -4.32 -8.71
CA ILE A 55 -5.41 -5.55 -9.28
C ILE A 55 -5.60 -5.56 -10.80
N HIS A 56 -4.55 -5.96 -11.49
CA HIS A 56 -4.45 -6.07 -12.93
C HIS A 56 -3.98 -7.46 -13.36
N HIS A 57 -4.24 -7.78 -14.63
CA HIS A 57 -3.61 -8.90 -15.33
C HIS A 57 -2.77 -8.37 -16.50
N ALA A 58 -1.89 -9.22 -17.06
CA ALA A 58 -1.15 -8.89 -18.27
C ALA A 58 -2.09 -8.68 -19.48
N GLY A 59 -3.21 -9.41 -19.50
CA GLY A 59 -4.09 -9.50 -20.67
C GLY A 59 -3.48 -10.31 -21.83
N THR A 60 -2.38 -11.03 -21.56
CA THR A 60 -1.73 -11.95 -22.49
C THR A 60 -1.51 -13.29 -21.80
N PRO A 61 -1.51 -14.44 -22.52
CA PRO A 61 -1.32 -15.74 -21.91
C PRO A 61 -0.11 -15.79 -20.98
N MET A 62 -0.22 -16.54 -19.88
CA MET A 62 0.91 -16.75 -18.95
C MET A 62 2.16 -17.25 -19.70
N ARG A 63 3.34 -16.82 -19.23
CA ARG A 63 4.63 -17.16 -19.86
C ARG A 63 5.55 -17.89 -18.87
N PRO A 64 5.20 -19.10 -18.42
CA PRO A 64 5.97 -19.83 -17.40
C PRO A 64 7.38 -20.21 -17.85
N ASP A 65 7.64 -20.25 -19.16
CA ASP A 65 8.96 -20.58 -19.72
C ASP A 65 9.93 -19.39 -19.76
N ARG A 66 9.49 -18.18 -19.37
CA ARG A 66 10.33 -16.99 -19.32
C ARG A 66 10.76 -16.69 -17.89
N SER A 67 12.00 -16.24 -17.73
CA SER A 67 12.47 -15.75 -16.43
C SER A 67 11.66 -14.52 -15.99
N PRO A 68 11.44 -14.33 -14.67
CA PRO A 68 10.79 -13.14 -14.16
C PRO A 68 11.46 -11.83 -14.61
N GLU A 69 12.79 -11.82 -14.67
CA GLU A 69 13.59 -10.68 -15.12
C GLU A 69 13.34 -10.36 -16.59
N ASP A 70 13.25 -11.38 -17.46
CA ASP A 70 12.93 -11.19 -18.88
C ASP A 70 11.51 -10.64 -19.07
N ILE A 71 10.55 -11.13 -18.29
CA ILE A 71 9.16 -10.65 -18.31
C ILE A 71 9.13 -9.15 -17.99
N LEU A 72 9.78 -8.74 -16.90
CA LEU A 72 9.70 -7.36 -16.43
C LEU A 72 10.54 -6.40 -17.28
N ARG A 73 11.70 -6.83 -17.81
CA ARG A 73 12.47 -6.04 -18.80
C ARG A 73 11.68 -5.83 -20.09
N ALA A 74 10.93 -6.84 -20.55
CA ALA A 74 10.06 -6.68 -21.71
C ALA A 74 8.90 -5.72 -21.41
N LEU A 75 8.30 -5.80 -20.22
CA LEU A 75 7.26 -4.87 -19.80
C LEU A 75 7.78 -3.43 -19.69
N LEU A 76 8.99 -3.22 -19.16
CA LEU A 76 9.64 -1.91 -19.13
C LEU A 76 9.83 -1.35 -20.55
N ALA A 77 10.41 -2.15 -21.45
CA ALA A 77 10.66 -1.74 -22.84
C ALA A 77 9.36 -1.33 -23.54
N PHE A 78 8.30 -2.13 -23.42
CA PHE A 78 6.96 -1.82 -23.94
C PHE A 78 6.39 -0.54 -23.30
N SER A 79 6.53 -0.39 -21.99
CA SER A 79 5.97 0.75 -21.25
C SER A 79 6.58 2.07 -21.69
N THR A 80 7.89 2.10 -21.92
CA THR A 80 8.64 3.29 -22.31
C THR A 80 8.72 3.54 -23.82
N SER A 81 8.14 2.67 -24.65
CA SER A 81 8.02 2.89 -26.09
C SER A 81 6.64 3.46 -26.46
N GLN A 82 6.55 4.10 -27.63
CA GLN A 82 5.26 4.24 -28.30
C GLN A 82 4.93 2.90 -28.96
N ASP A 83 3.69 2.43 -28.82
CA ASP A 83 3.27 1.14 -29.38
C ASP A 83 1.80 1.18 -29.83
N THR A 84 1.37 0.16 -30.58
CA THR A 84 -0.03 -0.05 -30.97
C THR A 84 -0.66 -1.11 -30.08
N LEU A 85 -1.79 -0.78 -29.46
CA LEU A 85 -2.55 -1.69 -28.60
C LEU A 85 -3.36 -2.70 -29.43
N ALA A 86 -3.87 -3.74 -28.76
CA ALA A 86 -4.64 -4.81 -29.39
C ALA A 86 -5.91 -4.32 -30.11
N ASP A 87 -6.48 -3.19 -29.69
CA ASP A 87 -7.65 -2.54 -30.32
C ASP A 87 -7.27 -1.60 -31.48
N GLY A 88 -5.98 -1.50 -31.82
CA GLY A 88 -5.44 -0.64 -32.87
C GLY A 88 -5.17 0.80 -32.44
N SER A 89 -5.46 1.18 -31.20
CA SER A 89 -5.12 2.51 -30.67
C SER A 89 -3.61 2.66 -30.38
N VAL A 90 -3.12 3.90 -30.33
CA VAL A 90 -1.70 4.18 -30.06
C VAL A 90 -1.49 4.44 -28.57
N LYS A 91 -0.65 3.61 -27.94
CA LYS A 91 -0.12 3.83 -26.60
C LYS A 91 1.07 4.79 -26.68
N ARG A 92 1.02 5.89 -25.94
CA ARG A 92 2.17 6.78 -25.76
C ARG A 92 3.20 6.16 -24.80
N ALA A 93 4.46 6.58 -24.92
CA ALA A 93 5.48 6.19 -23.95
C ALA A 93 5.13 6.72 -22.55
N TRP A 94 5.17 5.86 -21.55
CA TRP A 94 5.14 6.26 -20.15
C TRP A 94 6.56 6.47 -19.63
N ALA A 95 6.69 7.16 -18.50
CA ALA A 95 7.97 7.36 -17.83
C ALA A 95 8.56 6.06 -17.25
N ASP A 96 7.72 5.08 -16.92
CA ASP A 96 8.12 3.78 -16.36
C ASP A 96 7.02 2.73 -16.58
N ILE A 97 7.22 1.48 -16.14
CA ILE A 97 6.20 0.43 -16.03
C ILE A 97 4.94 1.00 -15.36
N PRO A 98 3.72 0.74 -15.88
CA PRO A 98 2.47 1.33 -15.34
C PRO A 98 2.11 0.85 -13.94
N TYR A 99 2.60 -0.33 -13.53
CA TYR A 99 2.32 -0.97 -12.26
C TYR A 99 3.45 -0.78 -11.24
N HIS A 100 3.13 -0.90 -9.96
CA HIS A 100 4.13 -0.81 -8.88
C HIS A 100 4.75 -2.16 -8.56
N PHE A 101 3.97 -3.23 -8.70
CA PHE A 101 4.44 -4.61 -8.56
C PHE A 101 3.92 -5.46 -9.71
N ALA A 102 4.71 -6.46 -10.09
CA ALA A 102 4.34 -7.53 -11.01
C ALA A 102 4.51 -8.88 -10.32
N ILE A 103 3.66 -9.85 -10.66
CA ILE A 103 3.71 -11.21 -10.11
C ILE A 103 3.68 -12.22 -11.27
N THR A 104 4.77 -12.97 -11.44
CA THR A 104 4.91 -13.97 -12.50
C THR A 104 4.20 -15.27 -12.16
N ALA A 105 4.00 -16.15 -13.16
CA ALA A 105 3.23 -17.39 -13.01
C ALA A 105 3.75 -18.33 -11.90
N ASP A 106 5.04 -18.26 -11.58
CA ASP A 106 5.71 -18.99 -10.50
C ASP A 106 5.58 -18.34 -9.11
N GLY A 107 4.91 -17.18 -9.02
CA GLY A 107 4.72 -16.41 -7.78
C GLY A 107 5.81 -15.40 -7.48
N THR A 108 6.85 -15.25 -8.31
CA THR A 108 7.88 -14.24 -8.04
C THR A 108 7.27 -12.83 -8.06
N ILE A 109 7.44 -12.08 -6.96
CA ILE A 109 7.00 -10.68 -6.86
C ILE A 109 8.17 -9.78 -7.25
N LEU A 110 7.93 -8.85 -8.16
CA LEU A 110 8.94 -7.92 -8.65
C LEU A 110 8.54 -6.47 -8.38
N GLU A 111 9.48 -5.68 -7.88
CA GLU A 111 9.36 -4.22 -7.72
C GLU A 111 9.45 -3.54 -9.10
N ALA A 112 8.41 -2.80 -9.49
CA ALA A 112 8.36 -2.09 -10.76
C ALA A 112 8.47 -0.56 -10.53
N ARG A 113 7.36 0.17 -10.66
CA ARG A 113 7.27 1.60 -10.36
C ARG A 113 7.30 1.84 -8.86
N ASP A 114 8.02 2.87 -8.43
CA ASP A 114 8.01 3.26 -7.02
C ASP A 114 6.61 3.78 -6.61
N VAL A 115 6.08 3.21 -5.54
CA VAL A 115 4.74 3.50 -4.97
C VAL A 115 4.52 4.95 -4.57
N GLN A 116 5.58 5.74 -4.36
CA GLN A 116 5.45 7.18 -4.10
C GLN A 116 5.00 7.98 -5.33
N PHE A 117 4.92 7.36 -6.52
CA PHE A 117 4.43 7.98 -7.75
C PHE A 117 3.23 7.23 -8.31
N GLN A 118 2.27 7.95 -8.88
CA GLN A 118 1.09 7.38 -9.53
C GLN A 118 1.49 6.36 -10.60
N GLY A 119 0.67 5.33 -10.76
CA GLY A 119 0.75 4.39 -11.88
C GLY A 119 0.44 5.02 -13.24
N ALA A 120 0.33 4.21 -14.27
CA ALA A 120 -0.14 4.67 -15.57
C ALA A 120 -1.17 3.69 -16.15
N THR A 121 -2.00 4.17 -17.07
CA THR A 121 -3.01 3.34 -17.72
C THR A 121 -3.37 3.91 -19.08
N ASN A 122 -3.98 3.09 -19.93
CA ASN A 122 -4.63 3.52 -21.18
C ASN A 122 -6.14 3.76 -21.03
N THR A 123 -6.66 3.67 -19.80
CA THR A 123 -8.06 4.00 -19.46
C THR A 123 -8.15 5.34 -18.73
N VAL A 124 -9.36 5.88 -18.57
CA VAL A 124 -9.61 7.14 -17.87
C VAL A 124 -10.26 6.88 -16.51
N TYR A 125 -9.50 7.08 -15.44
CA TYR A 125 -9.95 7.14 -14.05
C TYR A 125 -8.89 7.87 -13.19
N ASP A 126 -9.23 8.18 -11.94
CA ASP A 126 -8.29 8.81 -11.01
C ASP A 126 -7.25 7.80 -10.51
N LEU A 127 -5.98 8.05 -10.82
CA LEU A 127 -4.84 7.23 -10.42
C LEU A 127 -4.29 7.60 -9.04
N SER A 128 -4.82 8.64 -8.39
CA SER A 128 -4.39 9.05 -7.07
C SER A 128 -4.56 7.92 -6.06
N ASP A 129 -3.57 7.82 -5.17
CA ASP A 129 -3.53 6.93 -4.02
C ASP A 129 -3.55 5.43 -4.33
N GLN A 130 -3.39 5.01 -5.60
CA GLN A 130 -3.52 3.62 -6.01
C GLN A 130 -2.17 2.91 -6.14
N ILE A 131 -2.01 1.80 -5.40
CA ILE A 131 -1.00 0.78 -5.67
C ILE A 131 -1.58 -0.19 -6.71
N LEU A 132 -1.04 -0.14 -7.91
CA LEU A 132 -1.34 -1.08 -8.99
C LEU A 132 -0.43 -2.33 -8.93
N VAL A 133 -1.04 -3.52 -8.89
CA VAL A 133 -0.35 -4.82 -8.92
C VAL A 133 -0.82 -5.60 -10.14
N GLU A 134 0.10 -6.05 -10.98
CA GLU A 134 -0.18 -6.87 -12.17
C GLU A 134 0.24 -8.32 -11.97
N LEU A 135 -0.56 -9.25 -12.51
CA LEU A 135 -0.28 -10.68 -12.55
C LEU A 135 -0.08 -11.11 -14.01
N ASP A 136 1.01 -11.83 -14.31
CA ASP A 136 1.27 -12.42 -15.62
C ASP A 136 0.13 -13.40 -15.98
N GLY A 137 -0.54 -13.19 -17.11
CA GLY A 137 -1.65 -14.04 -17.54
C GLY A 137 -2.84 -13.30 -18.14
N ASN A 138 -3.71 -14.07 -18.80
CA ASN A 138 -4.99 -13.61 -19.30
C ASN A 138 -6.13 -14.33 -18.60
N PHE A 139 -6.55 -13.78 -17.47
CA PHE A 139 -7.58 -14.39 -16.61
C PHE A 139 -9.02 -14.24 -17.11
N GLU A 140 -9.23 -13.82 -18.36
CA GLU A 140 -10.50 -14.06 -19.08
C GLU A 140 -10.59 -15.50 -19.61
N ILE A 141 -9.44 -16.17 -19.80
CA ILE A 141 -9.35 -17.52 -20.40
C ILE A 141 -8.52 -18.51 -19.58
N GLU A 142 -7.75 -18.01 -18.62
CA GLU A 142 -6.91 -18.79 -17.71
C GLU A 142 -7.32 -18.54 -16.25
N SER A 143 -6.82 -19.36 -15.33
CA SER A 143 -6.93 -19.13 -13.89
C SER A 143 -5.56 -18.71 -13.32
N PRO A 144 -5.51 -17.81 -12.33
CA PRO A 144 -4.26 -17.50 -11.64
C PRO A 144 -3.71 -18.76 -10.96
N THR A 145 -2.39 -18.93 -10.99
CA THR A 145 -1.76 -20.07 -10.32
C THR A 145 -1.87 -19.94 -8.80
N GLU A 146 -1.77 -21.06 -8.08
CA GLU A 146 -1.74 -21.02 -6.62
C GLU A 146 -0.53 -20.22 -6.09
N ALA A 147 0.59 -20.25 -6.80
CA ALA A 147 1.79 -19.48 -6.45
C ALA A 147 1.57 -17.97 -6.63
N GLN A 148 0.92 -17.56 -7.72
CA GLN A 148 0.50 -16.18 -7.92
C GLN A 148 -0.45 -15.71 -6.82
N MET A 149 -1.44 -16.54 -6.49
CA MET A 149 -2.43 -16.18 -5.47
C MET A 149 -1.79 -16.08 -4.08
N ALA A 150 -0.94 -17.04 -3.68
CA ALA A 150 -0.21 -16.95 -2.41
C ALA A 150 0.58 -15.64 -2.31
N SER A 151 1.27 -15.28 -3.39
CA SER A 151 2.10 -14.07 -3.47
C SER A 151 1.27 -12.79 -3.48
N LEU A 152 0.16 -12.77 -4.21
CA LEU A 152 -0.77 -11.64 -4.24
C LEU A 152 -1.39 -11.40 -2.86
N LEU A 153 -1.81 -12.45 -2.15
CA LEU A 153 -2.38 -12.32 -0.81
C LEU A 153 -1.34 -11.81 0.20
N ALA A 154 -0.13 -12.38 0.19
CA ALA A 154 0.96 -11.94 1.06
C ALA A 154 1.35 -10.48 0.81
N LEU A 155 1.50 -10.10 -0.47
CA LEU A 155 1.79 -8.72 -0.87
C LEU A 155 0.65 -7.78 -0.44
N SER A 156 -0.61 -8.12 -0.74
CA SER A 156 -1.76 -7.27 -0.40
C SER A 156 -1.87 -7.03 1.11
N GLU A 157 -1.63 -8.06 1.93
CA GLU A 157 -1.58 -7.95 3.39
C GLU A 157 -0.43 -7.02 3.85
N ALA A 158 0.76 -7.17 3.27
CA ALA A 158 1.91 -6.35 3.64
C ALA A 158 1.77 -4.88 3.23
N LEU A 159 1.22 -4.62 2.04
CA LEU A 159 0.88 -3.27 1.58
C LEU A 159 -0.17 -2.63 2.52
N ALA A 160 -1.25 -3.33 2.81
CA ALA A 160 -2.29 -2.83 3.71
C ALA A 160 -1.75 -2.52 5.12
N ARG A 161 -0.82 -3.35 5.62
CA ARG A 161 -0.14 -3.10 6.90
C ARG A 161 0.75 -1.86 6.86
N GLN A 162 1.48 -1.65 5.76
CA GLN A 162 2.42 -0.53 5.63
C GLN A 162 1.71 0.83 5.46
N TRP A 163 0.62 0.88 4.68
CA TRP A 163 -0.09 2.13 4.39
C TRP A 163 -1.44 2.29 5.10
N GLY A 164 -1.93 1.26 5.81
CA GLY A 164 -3.12 1.35 6.64
C GLY A 164 -4.46 1.42 5.88
N PHE A 165 -4.49 1.03 4.60
CA PHE A 165 -5.73 1.02 3.82
C PHE A 165 -6.56 -0.25 4.06
N GLY A 166 -7.89 -0.10 4.01
CA GLY A 166 -8.85 -1.18 4.30
C GLY A 166 -9.36 -1.91 3.04
N PRO A 167 -10.08 -3.05 3.23
CA PRO A 167 -10.56 -3.91 2.15
C PRO A 167 -11.55 -3.22 1.18
N ALA A 168 -12.27 -2.19 1.64
CA ALA A 168 -13.18 -1.41 0.81
C ALA A 168 -12.47 -0.63 -0.31
N THR A 169 -11.16 -0.40 -0.15
CA THR A 169 -10.33 0.31 -1.14
C THR A 169 -9.73 -0.61 -2.20
N VAL A 170 -10.03 -1.91 -2.16
CA VAL A 170 -9.51 -2.92 -3.08
C VAL A 170 -10.47 -3.13 -4.25
N ALA A 171 -9.97 -2.94 -5.47
CA ALA A 171 -10.77 -3.03 -6.69
C ALA A 171 -10.00 -3.64 -7.87
N GLY A 172 -10.71 -4.19 -8.87
CA GLY A 172 -10.11 -4.55 -10.14
C GLY A 172 -10.00 -3.34 -11.06
N HIS A 173 -9.15 -3.41 -12.09
CA HIS A 173 -9.04 -2.33 -13.07
C HIS A 173 -10.40 -2.00 -13.72
N ARG A 174 -11.25 -2.98 -14.04
CA ARG A 174 -12.60 -2.79 -14.58
C ARG A 174 -13.54 -2.05 -13.63
N ASP A 175 -13.35 -2.19 -12.32
CA ASP A 175 -14.15 -1.47 -11.32
C ASP A 175 -13.73 0.01 -11.26
N ARG A 176 -12.44 0.30 -11.49
CA ARG A 176 -11.89 1.66 -11.55
C ARG A 176 -12.21 2.36 -12.87
N ALA A 177 -12.25 1.63 -13.97
CA ALA A 177 -12.51 2.14 -15.30
C ALA A 177 -13.69 1.41 -15.98
N PRO A 178 -14.93 1.59 -15.48
CA PRO A 178 -16.10 0.86 -15.99
C PRO A 178 -16.30 1.08 -17.49
N GLY A 179 -16.51 -0.01 -18.22
CA GLY A 179 -16.77 0.01 -19.67
C GLY A 179 -15.54 0.25 -20.56
N GLN A 180 -14.34 0.37 -19.98
CA GLN A 180 -13.10 0.62 -20.74
C GLN A 180 -12.16 -0.59 -20.79
N THR A 181 -12.35 -1.59 -19.93
CA THR A 181 -11.48 -2.77 -19.85
C THR A 181 -12.18 -3.96 -19.21
N VAL A 182 -11.70 -5.17 -19.52
CA VAL A 182 -12.06 -6.43 -18.85
C VAL A 182 -11.03 -6.85 -17.79
N CYS A 183 -9.90 -6.15 -17.69
CA CYS A 183 -8.89 -6.39 -16.65
C CYS A 183 -9.51 -6.29 -15.24
N PRO A 184 -9.21 -7.17 -14.26
CA PRO A 184 -8.14 -8.17 -14.24
C PRO A 184 -8.55 -9.57 -14.74
N GLY A 185 -9.70 -9.70 -15.39
CA GLY A 185 -10.19 -11.00 -15.84
C GLY A 185 -11.16 -11.67 -14.85
N ASP A 186 -12.18 -12.36 -15.35
CA ASP A 186 -13.22 -12.99 -14.53
C ASP A 186 -12.66 -13.98 -13.49
N SER A 187 -11.63 -14.76 -13.85
CA SER A 187 -10.98 -15.70 -12.94
C SER A 187 -10.29 -15.03 -11.75
N LEU A 188 -9.73 -13.81 -11.93
CA LEU A 188 -9.18 -13.03 -10.82
C LEU A 188 -10.27 -12.28 -10.04
N VAL A 189 -11.31 -11.78 -10.71
CA VAL A 189 -12.46 -11.15 -10.04
C VAL A 189 -13.08 -12.10 -9.01
N ALA A 190 -13.17 -13.39 -9.32
CA ALA A 190 -13.64 -14.41 -8.39
C ALA A 190 -12.81 -14.53 -7.10
N ARG A 191 -11.56 -14.06 -7.08
CA ARG A 191 -10.62 -14.14 -5.94
C ARG A 191 -10.62 -12.90 -5.04
N PHE A 192 -11.40 -11.86 -5.36
CA PHE A 192 -11.47 -10.64 -4.54
C PHE A 192 -11.88 -10.84 -3.09
N PRO A 193 -12.74 -11.80 -2.71
CA PRO A 193 -12.98 -12.11 -1.31
C PRO A 193 -11.69 -12.44 -0.55
N ASP A 194 -10.85 -13.33 -1.09
CA ASP A 194 -9.57 -13.72 -0.48
C ASP A 194 -8.62 -12.52 -0.35
N ILE A 195 -8.55 -11.69 -1.40
CA ILE A 195 -7.68 -10.50 -1.45
C ILE A 195 -8.13 -9.48 -0.40
N ARG A 196 -9.45 -9.24 -0.29
CA ARG A 196 -10.01 -8.33 0.72
C ARG A 196 -9.78 -8.87 2.13
N ASP A 197 -9.86 -10.17 2.34
CA ASP A 197 -9.54 -10.77 3.65
C ASP A 197 -8.06 -10.57 4.02
N ALA A 198 -7.14 -10.71 3.05
CA ALA A 198 -5.73 -10.42 3.26
C ALA A 198 -5.47 -8.94 3.59
N VAL A 199 -6.10 -8.03 2.85
CA VAL A 199 -6.04 -6.59 3.14
C VAL A 199 -6.63 -6.27 4.51
N ALA A 200 -7.74 -6.90 4.89
CA ALA A 200 -8.35 -6.70 6.21
C ALA A 200 -7.40 -7.14 7.34
N ARG A 201 -6.69 -8.26 7.20
CA ARG A 201 -5.66 -8.69 8.18
C ARG A 201 -4.52 -7.68 8.28
N GLY A 202 -3.99 -7.23 7.13
CA GLY A 202 -2.91 -6.25 7.07
C GLY A 202 -3.31 -4.91 7.68
N ALA A 203 -4.49 -4.41 7.31
CA ALA A 203 -5.08 -3.19 7.87
C ALA A 203 -5.17 -3.27 9.39
N ARG A 204 -5.75 -4.34 9.95
CA ARG A 204 -5.80 -4.55 11.42
C ARG A 204 -4.42 -4.51 12.07
N GLN A 205 -3.44 -5.18 11.49
CA GLN A 205 -2.06 -5.19 11.98
C GLN A 205 -1.39 -3.80 11.92
N SER A 206 -1.88 -2.88 11.08
CA SER A 206 -1.38 -1.51 11.01
C SER A 206 -1.65 -0.69 12.29
N LEU A 207 -2.49 -1.17 13.23
CA LEU A 207 -2.62 -0.57 14.56
C LEU A 207 -1.46 -0.92 15.49
N SER A 208 -0.79 -2.06 15.26
CA SER A 208 0.24 -2.55 16.16
C SER A 208 1.41 -1.57 16.25
N GLY A 209 1.99 -1.40 17.43
CA GLY A 209 3.15 -0.57 17.72
C GLY A 209 2.91 0.45 18.83
N ALA A 210 3.88 1.36 18.98
CA ALA A 210 3.85 2.40 19.99
C ALA A 210 3.18 3.67 19.48
N TRP A 211 2.40 4.28 20.36
CA TRP A 211 1.63 5.49 20.16
C TRP A 211 1.78 6.41 21.39
N VAL A 212 1.51 7.69 21.20
CA VAL A 212 1.39 8.68 22.28
C VAL A 212 -0.02 9.25 22.22
N ALA A 213 -0.84 8.90 23.21
CA ALA A 213 -2.21 9.38 23.36
C ALA A 213 -2.22 10.71 24.12
N ASP A 214 -3.01 11.67 23.66
CA ASP A 214 -3.21 12.95 24.33
C ASP A 214 -4.59 12.98 24.99
N LEU A 215 -4.62 12.76 26.30
CA LEU A 215 -5.84 12.59 27.11
C LEU A 215 -6.33 13.91 27.73
N ARG A 216 -5.87 15.04 27.21
CA ARG A 216 -6.27 16.36 27.74
C ARG A 216 -7.80 16.51 27.75
N THR A 217 -8.32 17.15 28.80
CA THR A 217 -9.78 17.29 29.00
C THR A 217 -10.42 18.41 28.18
N SER A 218 -9.62 19.32 27.61
CA SER A 218 -10.06 20.34 26.65
C SER A 218 -8.92 20.75 25.71
N PRO A 219 -9.20 21.40 24.56
CA PRO A 219 -8.16 21.89 23.65
C PRO A 219 -7.19 22.89 24.29
N GLU A 220 -7.65 23.69 25.26
CA GLU A 220 -6.86 24.70 25.96
C GLU A 220 -6.04 24.14 27.13
N ALA A 221 -6.38 22.93 27.60
CA ALA A 221 -5.62 22.27 28.66
C ALA A 221 -4.21 21.93 28.20
N ALA A 222 -3.28 21.85 29.16
CA ALA A 222 -1.94 21.35 28.89
C ALA A 222 -2.01 19.92 28.31
N PRO A 223 -1.10 19.54 27.39
CA PRO A 223 -1.05 18.19 26.85
C PRO A 223 -0.92 17.16 27.98
N ASP A 224 -1.75 16.12 27.94
CA ASP A 224 -1.66 14.97 28.84
C ASP A 224 -1.23 13.74 28.02
N LEU A 225 0.09 13.61 27.86
CA LEU A 225 0.68 12.63 26.94
C LEU A 225 0.93 11.31 27.67
N VAL A 226 0.19 10.28 27.25
CA VAL A 226 0.24 8.94 27.83
C VAL A 226 0.74 7.94 26.77
N PRO A 227 1.77 7.14 27.08
CA PRO A 227 2.21 6.06 26.19
C PRO A 227 1.08 5.06 25.94
N LEU A 228 0.88 4.67 24.68
CA LEU A 228 -0.10 3.65 24.29
C LEU A 228 0.62 2.61 23.44
N THR A 229 0.66 1.37 23.91
CA THR A 229 1.17 0.25 23.11
C THR A 229 0.00 -0.59 22.66
N LEU A 230 -0.08 -0.89 21.36
CA LEU A 230 -1.07 -1.79 20.80
C LEU A 230 -0.39 -2.96 20.10
N SER A 231 -0.95 -4.15 20.24
CA SER A 231 -0.60 -5.33 19.47
C SER A 231 -1.88 -6.03 19.02
N VAL A 232 -1.95 -6.29 17.72
CA VAL A 232 -3.10 -6.89 17.07
C VAL A 232 -2.72 -8.25 16.50
N ASP A 233 -3.46 -9.30 16.90
CA ASP A 233 -3.27 -10.64 16.35
C ASP A 233 -4.05 -10.87 15.04
N ALA A 234 -3.87 -12.05 14.45
CA ALA A 234 -4.53 -12.41 13.19
C ALA A 234 -6.07 -12.45 13.27
N LEU A 235 -6.64 -12.61 14.46
CA LEU A 235 -8.09 -12.62 14.70
C LEU A 235 -8.64 -11.20 14.96
N GLY A 236 -7.77 -10.19 15.00
CA GLY A 236 -8.14 -8.81 15.30
C GLY A 236 -8.33 -8.55 16.79
N ARG A 237 -7.77 -9.39 17.67
CA ARG A 237 -7.74 -9.10 19.12
C ARG A 237 -6.69 -8.04 19.40
N VAL A 238 -7.06 -7.04 20.17
CA VAL A 238 -6.17 -5.97 20.62
C VAL A 238 -5.67 -6.27 22.02
N THR A 239 -4.36 -6.11 22.22
CA THR A 239 -3.67 -6.22 23.51
C THR A 239 -2.66 -5.08 23.64
N GLY A 240 -2.14 -4.84 24.85
CA GLY A 240 -1.13 -3.82 25.09
C GLY A 240 -1.41 -3.02 26.36
N THR A 241 -1.01 -1.75 26.38
CA THR A 241 -1.13 -0.88 27.56
C THR A 241 -1.52 0.54 27.19
N LEU A 242 -2.26 1.21 28.06
CA LEU A 242 -2.44 2.67 28.09
C LEU A 242 -1.82 3.18 29.38
N GLY A 243 -0.71 3.91 29.27
CA GLY A 243 0.20 4.17 30.38
C GLY A 243 0.74 2.86 30.94
N ASP A 244 0.60 2.70 32.25
CA ASP A 244 0.97 1.47 32.96
C ASP A 244 -0.18 0.45 33.06
N THR A 245 -1.36 0.77 32.52
CA THR A 245 -2.56 -0.06 32.64
C THR A 245 -2.70 -1.01 31.46
N VAL A 246 -2.87 -2.30 31.74
CA VAL A 246 -3.02 -3.35 30.72
C VAL A 246 -4.42 -3.30 30.09
N ILE A 247 -4.48 -3.47 28.77
CA ILE A 247 -5.72 -3.68 28.03
C ILE A 247 -6.29 -5.07 28.39
N SER A 248 -7.45 -5.10 29.06
CA SER A 248 -8.09 -6.34 29.51
C SER A 248 -8.84 -7.07 28.39
N SER A 249 -9.42 -6.31 27.46
CA SER A 249 -10.06 -6.81 26.24
C SER A 249 -9.99 -5.77 25.14
N GLY A 250 -10.01 -6.20 23.88
CA GLY A 250 -10.09 -5.28 22.76
C GLY A 250 -10.17 -5.98 21.42
N SER A 251 -10.69 -5.27 20.43
CA SER A 251 -10.84 -5.77 19.06
C SER A 251 -10.68 -4.67 18.03
N VAL A 252 -10.42 -5.06 16.80
CA VAL A 252 -10.34 -4.16 15.65
C VAL A 252 -11.13 -4.73 14.46
N ASP A 253 -11.88 -3.84 13.82
CA ASP A 253 -12.75 -4.13 12.69
C ASP A 253 -12.36 -3.28 11.47
N ALA A 254 -12.11 -3.96 10.35
CA ALA A 254 -11.72 -3.37 9.07
C ALA A 254 -12.86 -3.36 8.04
N THR A 255 -14.08 -3.79 8.41
CA THR A 255 -15.22 -3.87 7.49
C THR A 255 -15.88 -2.52 7.21
N TRP A 256 -15.54 -1.50 8.00
CA TRP A 256 -16.04 -0.14 7.85
C TRP A 256 -15.23 0.66 6.82
N ASP A 257 -15.70 1.87 6.52
CA ASP A 257 -15.00 2.88 5.71
C ASP A 257 -13.65 3.30 6.29
N ALA A 258 -13.45 3.07 7.59
CA ALA A 258 -12.20 3.27 8.31
C ALA A 258 -11.98 2.12 9.29
N LEU A 259 -10.73 1.85 9.63
CA LEU A 259 -10.38 0.86 10.63
C LEU A 259 -10.86 1.32 12.02
N ARG A 260 -11.76 0.56 12.65
CA ARG A 260 -12.34 0.87 13.96
C ARG A 260 -11.79 -0.06 15.02
N PHE A 261 -11.55 0.45 16.22
CA PHE A 261 -11.06 -0.35 17.33
C PHE A 261 -11.84 -0.08 18.61
N THR A 262 -11.84 -1.08 19.47
CA THR A 262 -12.29 -0.95 20.85
C THR A 262 -11.28 -1.58 21.79
N PHE A 263 -11.17 -1.04 23.00
CA PHE A 263 -10.46 -1.73 24.06
C PHE A 263 -10.95 -1.28 25.44
N SER A 264 -10.80 -2.15 26.42
CA SER A 264 -11.03 -1.89 27.84
C SER A 264 -9.71 -1.85 28.58
N VAL A 265 -9.57 -0.93 29.53
CA VAL A 265 -8.53 -1.01 30.56
C VAL A 265 -9.21 -1.15 31.92
N GLU A 266 -8.68 -2.04 32.75
CA GLU A 266 -9.16 -2.29 34.11
C GLU A 266 -8.16 -1.73 35.11
N THR A 267 -8.67 -0.97 36.07
CA THR A 267 -7.96 -0.54 37.27
C THR A 267 -8.54 -1.29 38.49
N ALA A 268 -7.94 -1.10 39.67
CA ALA A 268 -8.41 -1.76 40.89
C ALA A 268 -9.88 -1.45 41.21
N ASP A 269 -10.36 -0.26 40.83
CA ASP A 269 -11.67 0.25 41.22
C ASP A 269 -12.62 0.44 40.02
N ASP A 270 -12.10 0.55 38.79
CA ASP A 270 -12.85 1.06 37.64
C ASP A 270 -12.48 0.38 36.30
N SER A 271 -13.44 0.30 35.38
CA SER A 271 -13.24 -0.08 33.97
C SER A 271 -13.46 1.11 33.05
N VAL A 272 -12.49 1.38 32.17
CA VAL A 272 -12.61 2.41 31.13
C VAL A 272 -12.75 1.75 29.77
N GLN A 273 -13.80 2.13 29.04
CA GLN A 273 -14.16 1.56 27.73
C GLN A 273 -13.82 2.54 26.62
N THR A 274 -13.00 2.13 25.65
CA THR A 274 -12.55 2.96 24.53
C THR A 274 -13.15 2.49 23.23
N HIS A 275 -13.63 3.44 22.42
CA HIS A 275 -14.03 3.23 21.04
C HIS A 275 -13.33 4.26 20.15
N GLY A 276 -12.76 3.83 19.03
CA GLY A 276 -12.03 4.74 18.14
C GLY A 276 -11.91 4.26 16.70
N ALA A 277 -11.26 5.09 15.90
CA ALA A 277 -10.94 4.82 14.50
C ALA A 277 -9.56 5.35 14.12
N VAL A 278 -9.01 4.81 13.04
CA VAL A 278 -7.79 5.32 12.41
C VAL A 278 -8.16 6.32 11.32
N ARG A 279 -7.65 7.55 11.42
CA ARG A 279 -7.88 8.64 10.45
C ARG A 279 -6.57 9.36 10.16
N GLY A 280 -6.17 9.40 8.89
CA GLY A 280 -4.96 10.13 8.46
C GLY A 280 -3.68 9.71 9.20
N GLY A 281 -3.52 8.42 9.50
CA GLY A 281 -2.37 7.90 10.26
C GLY A 281 -2.40 8.17 11.78
N ARG A 282 -3.49 8.73 12.31
CA ARG A 282 -3.69 8.97 13.74
C ARG A 282 -4.81 8.10 14.28
N LEU A 283 -4.79 7.85 15.59
CA LEU A 283 -5.94 7.30 16.29
C LEU A 283 -6.82 8.46 16.79
N GLU A 284 -8.12 8.34 16.62
CA GLU A 284 -9.13 9.22 17.21
C GLU A 284 -10.10 8.35 18.01
N ALA A 285 -10.31 8.66 19.28
CA ALA A 285 -11.08 7.80 20.17
C ALA A 285 -11.80 8.56 21.29
N THR A 286 -12.80 7.89 21.83
CA THR A 286 -13.52 8.30 23.04
C THR A 286 -13.44 7.19 24.07
N SER A 287 -13.00 7.53 25.27
CA SER A 287 -13.01 6.67 26.44
C SER A 287 -14.15 7.06 27.38
N VAL A 288 -14.84 6.07 27.92
CA VAL A 288 -15.96 6.21 28.86
C VAL A 288 -15.57 5.57 30.18
N GLY A 289 -15.55 6.37 31.24
CA GLY A 289 -15.37 5.91 32.61
C GLY A 289 -16.64 5.31 33.20
N PRO A 290 -16.56 4.61 34.34
CA PRO A 290 -17.70 3.92 34.95
C PRO A 290 -18.75 4.87 35.53
N ASP A 291 -18.38 6.11 35.85
CA ASP A 291 -19.27 7.20 36.24
C ASP A 291 -19.95 7.90 35.05
N GLY A 292 -19.65 7.46 33.82
CA GLY A 292 -20.12 8.06 32.57
C GLY A 292 -19.28 9.23 32.08
N THR A 293 -18.14 9.53 32.73
CA THR A 293 -17.20 10.56 32.25
C THR A 293 -16.67 10.20 30.86
N LEU A 294 -16.70 11.17 29.94
CA LEU A 294 -16.23 11.02 28.57
C LEU A 294 -14.92 11.77 28.36
N VAL A 295 -13.92 11.09 27.81
CA VAL A 295 -12.65 11.69 27.39
C VAL A 295 -12.46 11.43 25.90
N VAL A 296 -12.41 12.48 25.10
CA VAL A 296 -12.06 12.40 23.68
C VAL A 296 -10.57 12.64 23.55
N TRP A 297 -9.88 11.78 22.81
CA TRP A 297 -8.44 11.85 22.66
C TRP A 297 -7.98 11.46 21.25
N SER A 298 -6.74 11.83 20.94
CA SER A 298 -6.06 11.38 19.73
C SER A 298 -4.71 10.79 20.07
N ALA A 299 -4.21 9.89 19.24
CA ALA A 299 -2.85 9.39 19.37
C ALA A 299 -2.08 9.44 18.05
N VAL A 300 -0.78 9.71 18.16
CA VAL A 300 0.19 9.65 17.07
C VAL A 300 1.17 8.52 17.31
N ARG A 301 1.82 8.03 16.25
CA ARG A 301 2.94 7.10 16.42
C ARG A 301 4.03 7.74 17.29
N SER A 302 4.62 6.95 18.18
CA SER A 302 5.89 7.34 18.81
C SER A 302 6.95 7.38 17.71
N GLU A 303 7.74 8.45 17.68
CA GLU A 303 9.02 8.46 16.94
C GLU A 303 10.00 7.45 17.54
#